data_AF-A0A9E7MYG5-F1
#
_entry.id   AF-A0A9E7MYG5-F1
#
_cell.length_a   1.000
_cell.length_b   1.000
_cell.length_c   1.000
_cell.angle_alpha   90.00
_cell.angle_beta   90.00
_cell.angle_gamma   90.00
#
_symmetry.space_group_name_H-M   'P 1'
#
loop_
_entity.id
_entity.type
_entity.pdbx_description
1 polymer ?
#
loop_
_entity_poly.entity_id
_entity_poly.type
_entity_poly.pdbx_seq_one_letter_code
_entity_poly.pdbx_strand_id
1 'polypeptide(L)'
;MGFKAVKEFSTRDNTRVDLALLREDERILAVEFENSYKWIKQRILYNAIKVHRDGFSRLWVVYPFNNEPLQNSWVESFIEELGVEVEVVHPKEVEEKVRNFLASLMWE
;
A
#
# COMPACT_ATOMS: atom_id res chain seq x y z
N MET A 1 13.64 11.29 15.98
CA MET A 1 12.49 11.23 15.08
C MET A 1 12.75 10.08 14.12
N GLY A 2 11.92 9.05 14.12
CA GLY A 2 12.21 7.80 13.41
C GLY A 2 10.94 7.12 12.92
N PHE A 3 11.08 6.32 11.88
CA PHE A 3 9.99 5.53 11.35
C PHE A 3 9.62 4.40 12.31
N LYS A 4 8.33 4.08 12.39
CA LYS A 4 7.79 2.94 13.13
C LYS A 4 7.02 2.03 12.18
N ALA A 5 7.43 0.78 12.09
CA ALA A 5 6.69 -0.25 11.38
C ALA A 5 5.77 -1.00 12.35
N VAL A 6 4.47 -1.03 12.05
CA VAL A 6 3.43 -1.69 12.86
C VAL A 6 2.81 -2.80 12.04
N LYS A 7 2.94 -4.05 12.52
CA LYS A 7 2.26 -5.20 11.93
C LYS A 7 0.81 -5.23 12.38
N GLU A 8 -0.07 -5.73 11.52
CA GLU A 8 -1.50 -5.92 11.81
C GLU A 8 -2.15 -4.64 12.34
N PHE A 9 -1.87 -3.52 11.68
CA PHE A 9 -2.39 -2.21 12.06
C PHE A 9 -3.91 -2.20 11.94
N SER A 10 -4.59 -1.94 13.07
CA SER A 10 -6.04 -1.84 13.13
C SER A 10 -6.47 -0.45 12.68
N THR A 11 -7.34 -0.36 11.69
CA THR A 11 -7.88 0.90 11.19
C THR A 11 -9.05 1.38 12.06
N ARG A 12 -9.44 2.65 11.89
CA ARG A 12 -10.61 3.25 12.56
C ARG A 12 -11.93 2.53 12.31
N ASP A 13 -12.03 1.80 11.19
CA ASP A 13 -13.22 1.03 10.80
C ASP A 13 -13.13 -0.44 11.28
N ASN A 14 -12.23 -0.77 12.21
CA ASN A 14 -11.97 -2.13 12.72
C ASN A 14 -11.56 -3.14 11.63
N THR A 15 -10.89 -2.66 10.58
CA THR A 15 -10.25 -3.53 9.59
C THR A 15 -8.75 -3.60 9.85
N ARG A 16 -8.03 -4.45 9.12
CA ARG A 16 -6.58 -4.63 9.28
C ARG A 16 -5.82 -4.21 8.04
N VAL A 17 -4.72 -3.50 8.24
CA VAL A 17 -3.62 -3.35 7.28
C VAL A 17 -2.48 -4.25 7.74
N ASP A 18 -1.93 -5.08 6.85
CA ASP A 18 -0.94 -6.08 7.25
C ASP A 18 0.34 -5.45 7.82
N LEU A 19 0.80 -4.34 7.23
CA LEU A 19 1.91 -3.54 7.74
C LEU A 19 1.69 -2.05 7.47
N ALA A 20 1.87 -1.22 8.49
CA ALA A 20 1.85 0.23 8.37
C ALA A 20 3.23 0.82 8.73
N LEU A 21 3.73 1.73 7.90
CA LEU A 21 4.87 2.58 8.21
C LEU A 21 4.36 3.94 8.66
N LEU A 22 4.76 4.34 9.87
CA LEU A 22 4.36 5.58 10.52
C LEU A 22 5.59 6.44 10.80
N ARG A 23 5.40 7.76 10.81
CA ARG A 23 6.39 8.74 11.29
C ARG A 23 5.66 9.70 12.21
N GLU A 24 5.89 9.57 13.52
CA GLU A 24 5.11 10.31 14.53
C GLU A 24 3.60 10.03 14.37
N ASP A 25 2.80 11.05 14.05
CA ASP A 25 1.36 10.93 13.78
C ASP A 25 1.04 10.75 12.28
N GLU A 26 2.06 10.78 11.42
CA GLU A 26 1.92 10.68 9.98
C GLU A 26 1.86 9.22 9.50
N ARG A 27 0.92 8.97 8.58
CA ARG A 27 0.66 7.67 7.95
C ARG A 27 1.37 7.61 6.60
N ILE A 28 2.61 7.15 6.62
CA ILE A 28 3.53 7.24 5.48
C ILE A 28 3.21 6.22 4.38
N LEU A 29 3.00 4.96 4.77
CA LEU A 29 2.78 3.87 3.81
C LEU A 29 1.98 2.74 4.45
N ALA A 30 0.94 2.27 3.78
CA ALA A 30 0.29 1.01 4.07
C ALA A 30 0.82 -0.09 3.13
N VAL A 31 0.92 -1.32 3.62
CA VAL A 31 1.36 -2.47 2.84
C VAL A 31 0.41 -3.65 3.07
N GLU A 32 -0.03 -4.28 1.98
CA GLU A 32 -0.87 -5.47 1.97
C GLU A 32 -0.14 -6.62 1.26
N PHE A 33 -0.17 -7.81 1.85
CA PHE A 33 0.48 -8.99 1.25
C PHE A 33 -0.56 -9.86 0.54
N GLU A 34 -0.59 -9.77 -0.78
CA GLU A 34 -1.59 -10.43 -1.61
C GLU A 34 -1.10 -11.72 -2.24
N ASN A 35 -1.35 -12.85 -1.57
CA ASN A 35 -0.91 -14.18 -2.02
C ASN A 35 -1.92 -14.89 -2.95
N SER A 36 -2.90 -14.18 -3.51
CA SER A 36 -3.88 -14.75 -4.44
C SER A 36 -4.19 -13.80 -5.60
N TYR A 37 -4.19 -14.34 -6.82
CA TYR A 37 -4.63 -13.63 -8.03
C TYR A 37 -6.16 -13.52 -8.14
N LYS A 38 -6.91 -14.31 -7.37
CA LYS A 38 -8.38 -14.28 -7.42
C LYS A 38 -8.88 -12.93 -6.93
N TRP A 39 -9.70 -12.29 -7.77
CA TRP A 39 -10.34 -11.00 -7.47
C TRP A 39 -9.34 -9.89 -7.13
N ILE A 40 -8.11 -9.96 -7.64
CA ILE A 40 -7.03 -9.05 -7.24
C ILE A 40 -7.41 -7.58 -7.48
N LYS A 41 -8.10 -7.24 -8.57
CA LYS A 41 -8.60 -5.88 -8.84
C LYS A 41 -9.53 -5.38 -7.72
N GLN A 42 -10.49 -6.20 -7.30
CA GLN A 42 -11.43 -5.87 -6.23
C GLN A 42 -10.73 -5.73 -4.87
N ARG A 43 -9.72 -6.57 -4.62
CA ARG A 43 -8.94 -6.56 -3.37
C ARG A 43 -8.06 -5.32 -3.28
N ILE A 44 -7.38 -4.96 -4.37
CA ILE A 44 -6.63 -3.70 -4.47
C ILE A 44 -7.55 -2.51 -4.24
N LEU A 45 -8.72 -2.46 -4.90
CA LEU A 45 -9.71 -1.39 -4.71
C LEU A 45 -10.17 -1.28 -3.25
N TYR A 46 -10.54 -2.41 -2.64
CA TYR A 46 -10.95 -2.45 -1.24
C TYR A 46 -9.84 -1.94 -0.31
N ASN A 47 -8.60 -2.38 -0.53
CA ASN A 47 -7.45 -1.96 0.26
C ASN A 47 -7.16 -0.46 0.07
N ALA A 48 -7.24 0.09 -1.15
CA ALA A 48 -7.06 1.51 -1.40
C ALA A 48 -8.10 2.36 -0.64
N ILE A 49 -9.39 1.99 -0.70
CA ILE A 49 -10.46 2.66 0.05
C ILE A 49 -10.22 2.57 1.56
N LYS A 50 -9.85 1.37 2.04
CA LYS A 50 -9.57 1.10 3.46
C LYS A 50 -8.46 2.02 4.00
N VAL A 51 -7.34 2.13 3.27
CA VAL A 51 -6.20 2.92 3.74
C VAL A 51 -6.41 4.43 3.53
N HIS A 52 -7.09 4.84 2.46
CA HIS A 52 -7.53 6.23 2.26
C HIS A 52 -8.35 6.71 3.45
N ARG A 53 -9.32 5.89 3.86
CA ARG A 53 -10.16 6.20 5.02
C ARG A 53 -9.29 6.32 6.27
N ASP A 54 -8.32 5.45 6.50
CA ASP A 54 -7.47 5.62 7.67
C ASP A 54 -6.50 6.82 7.58
N GLY A 55 -6.37 7.46 6.40
CA GLY A 55 -5.54 8.66 6.22
C GLY A 55 -4.16 8.38 5.62
N PHE A 56 -3.96 7.21 5.00
CA PHE A 56 -2.79 6.95 4.17
C PHE A 56 -3.02 7.50 2.75
N SER A 57 -2.00 8.12 2.18
CA SER A 57 -1.96 8.51 0.77
C SER A 57 -1.23 7.50 -0.12
N ARG A 58 -0.55 6.50 0.46
CA ARG A 58 0.22 5.48 -0.26
C ARG A 58 -0.11 4.06 0.19
N LEU A 59 -0.23 3.16 -0.78
CA LEU A 59 -0.44 1.74 -0.58
C LEU A 59 0.50 0.93 -1.47
N TRP A 60 1.25 0.01 -0.87
CA TRP A 60 1.90 -1.06 -1.60
C TRP A 60 1.13 -2.36 -1.48
N VAL A 61 0.94 -3.02 -2.60
CA VAL A 61 0.36 -4.36 -2.68
C VAL A 61 1.46 -5.33 -3.10
N VAL A 62 1.98 -6.09 -2.14
CA VAL A 62 3.02 -7.09 -2.41
C VAL A 62 2.36 -8.31 -3.04
N TYR A 63 2.67 -8.57 -4.31
CA TYR A 63 1.93 -9.50 -5.15
C TYR A 63 2.88 -10.42 -5.96
N PRO A 64 2.86 -11.75 -5.77
CA PRO A 64 3.87 -12.66 -6.31
C PRO A 64 3.61 -13.12 -7.75
N PHE A 65 2.56 -12.65 -8.41
CA PHE A 65 2.21 -13.08 -9.77
C PHE A 65 2.61 -12.02 -10.78
N ASN A 66 3.03 -12.48 -11.96
CA ASN A 66 3.60 -11.61 -13.01
C ASN A 66 2.55 -10.85 -13.84
N ASN A 67 1.25 -10.99 -13.54
CA ASN A 67 0.25 -10.19 -14.23
C ASN A 67 0.19 -8.78 -13.64
N GLU A 68 -0.16 -7.80 -14.47
CA GLU A 68 -0.33 -6.41 -14.04
C GLU A 68 -1.81 -6.16 -13.75
N PRO A 69 -2.27 -6.21 -12.48
CA PRO A 69 -3.69 -6.21 -12.18
C PRO A 69 -4.34 -4.83 -12.39
N LEU A 70 -3.58 -3.74 -12.40
CA LEU A 70 -4.13 -2.39 -12.57
C LEU A 70 -4.03 -1.87 -14.02
N GLN A 71 -3.13 -2.42 -14.83
CA GLN A 71 -2.91 -1.96 -16.20
C GLN A 71 -4.22 -1.94 -17.01
N ASN A 72 -4.53 -0.79 -17.61
CA ASN A 72 -5.73 -0.54 -18.42
C ASN A 72 -7.04 -0.89 -17.68
N SER A 73 -7.09 -0.66 -16.36
CA SER A 73 -8.25 -0.97 -15.51
C SER A 73 -8.88 0.31 -14.98
N TRP A 74 -10.21 0.43 -15.04
CA TRP A 74 -10.94 1.54 -14.40
C TRP A 74 -10.67 1.66 -12.88
N VAL A 75 -10.22 0.56 -12.27
CA VAL A 75 -9.82 0.53 -10.86
C VAL A 75 -8.62 1.44 -10.62
N GLU A 76 -7.67 1.50 -11.55
CA GLU A 76 -6.49 2.38 -11.46
C GLU A 76 -6.92 3.84 -11.44
N SER A 77 -7.69 4.28 -12.44
CA SER A 77 -8.18 5.67 -12.52
C SER A 77 -9.05 6.05 -11.32
N PHE A 78 -9.90 5.12 -10.83
CA PHE A 78 -10.72 5.39 -9.65
C PHE A 78 -9.87 5.58 -8.38
N ILE A 79 -8.80 4.81 -8.23
CA ILE A 79 -7.88 4.92 -7.10
C ILE A 79 -7.10 6.25 -7.16
N GLU A 80 -6.68 6.68 -8.36
CA GLU A 80 -6.05 7.98 -8.57
C GLU A 80 -7.00 9.13 -8.19
N GLU A 81 -8.27 9.07 -8.59
CA GLU A 81 -9.31 10.03 -8.20
C GLU A 81 -9.52 10.09 -6.67
N LEU A 82 -9.34 8.96 -5.98
CA LEU A 82 -9.39 8.89 -4.52
C LEU A 82 -8.18 9.56 -3.83
N GLY A 83 -7.12 9.85 -4.58
CA GLY A 83 -5.88 10.44 -4.07
C GLY A 83 -4.99 9.44 -3.33
N VAL A 84 -5.04 8.16 -3.69
CA VAL A 84 -4.14 7.13 -3.16
C VAL A 84 -3.18 6.69 -4.26
N GLU A 85 -1.88 6.80 -4.00
CA GLU A 85 -0.84 6.21 -4.81
C GLU A 85 -0.75 4.71 -4.50
N VAL A 86 -1.11 3.86 -5.47
CA VAL A 86 -1.07 2.40 -5.33
C VAL A 86 0.02 1.82 -6.21
N GLU A 87 0.94 1.06 -5.60
CA GLU A 87 1.96 0.32 -6.32
C GLU A 87 1.82 -1.18 -6.08
N VAL A 88 1.82 -1.96 -7.15
CA VAL A 88 1.87 -3.43 -7.08
C VAL A 88 3.33 -3.84 -7.15
N VAL A 89 3.84 -4.42 -6.06
CA VAL A 89 5.27 -4.68 -5.88
C VAL A 89 5.52 -6.18 -5.89
N HIS A 90 6.42 -6.65 -6.74
CA HIS A 90 6.79 -8.05 -6.71
C HIS A 90 7.67 -8.35 -5.47
N PRO A 91 7.49 -9.47 -4.75
CA PRO A 91 8.27 -9.79 -3.54
C PRO A 91 9.78 -9.70 -3.70
N LYS A 92 10.30 -10.01 -4.90
CA LYS A 92 11.74 -9.93 -5.22
C LYS A 92 12.30 -8.51 -5.21
N GLU A 93 11.45 -7.49 -5.35
CA GLU A 93 11.83 -6.08 -5.48
C GLU A 93 11.62 -5.31 -4.18
N VAL A 94 10.94 -5.92 -3.19
CA VAL A 94 10.54 -5.24 -1.95
C VAL A 94 11.72 -4.67 -1.19
N GLU A 95 12.84 -5.40 -1.05
CA GLU A 95 14.00 -4.93 -0.30
C GLU A 95 14.60 -3.65 -0.90
N GLU A 96 14.87 -3.66 -2.20
CA GLU A 96 15.40 -2.52 -2.91
C GLU A 96 14.43 -1.34 -2.86
N LYS A 97 13.14 -1.60 -3.08
CA LYS A 97 12.11 -0.58 -3.07
C LYS A 97 11.98 0.09 -1.70
N VAL A 98 11.95 -0.68 -0.61
CA VAL A 98 11.93 -0.15 0.76
C VAL A 98 13.16 0.73 1.00
N ARG A 99 14.36 0.29 0.60
CA ARG A 99 15.59 1.06 0.76
C ARG A 99 15.52 2.41 0.05
N ASN A 100 15.10 2.42 -1.21
CA ASN A 100 14.99 3.63 -2.02
C ASN A 100 13.92 4.57 -1.47
N PHE A 101 12.77 4.03 -1.06
CA PHE A 101 11.68 4.78 -0.48
C PHE A 101 12.05 5.44 0.86
N LEU A 102 12.70 4.70 1.75
CA LEU A 102 13.17 5.27 3.02
C LEU A 102 14.24 6.33 2.79
N ALA A 103 15.14 6.12 1.81
CA ALA A 103 16.12 7.13 1.44
C ALA A 103 15.44 8.41 0.94
N SER A 104 14.44 8.33 0.03
CA SER A 104 13.76 9.52 -0.49
C SER A 104 13.08 10.34 0.60
N LEU A 105 12.49 9.69 1.61
CA LEU A 105 11.85 10.36 2.75
C LEU A 105 12.81 11.03 3.74
N MET A 106 14.11 10.74 3.67
CA MET A 106 15.13 11.38 4.51
C MET A 106 15.68 12.68 3.89
N TRP A 107 15.41 12.92 2.61
CA TRP A 107 15.84 14.12 1.88
C TRP A 107 14.69 15.12 1.63
N GLU A 108 13.47 14.78 2.06
CA GLU A 108 12.31 15.68 2.20
C GLU A 108 12.31 16.36 3.59
#